data_AF-A0A930SDC2-F1
#
_entry.id   AF-A0A930SDC2-F1
#
_cell.length_a   1.000
_cell.length_b   1.000
_cell.length_c   1.000
_cell.angle_alpha   90.00
_cell.angle_beta   90.00
_cell.angle_gamma   90.00
#
_symmetry.space_group_name_H-M   'P 1'
#
loop_
_entity.id
_entity.type
_entity.pdbx_description
1 polymer ?
#
loop_
_entity_poly.entity_id
_entity_poly.type
_entity_poly.pdbx_seq_one_letter_code
_entity_poly.pdbx_strand_id
1 'polypeptide(L)'
;MPNLKVKKGNDTLTFGLTDNVRDVGDRRLTFVIGGKKYYARLGDTKTAFVVQRTSNGNKNYIQTSPISFKPWGWSKYPTDVRGTEKMFVYLPKGRYRAAVYAISGDSNEFTITESKDIEVNVSVSTGLISKATFNIDGWRREMMTKDSNLSIQIERIGE
;
A
#
# COMPACT_ATOMS: atom_id res chain seq x y z
N MET A 1 9.76 -3.28 -16.01
CA MET A 1 9.91 -4.44 -15.10
C MET A 1 9.84 -5.71 -15.95
N PRO A 2 10.73 -6.71 -15.77
CA PRO A 2 10.64 -7.97 -16.47
C PRO A 2 9.41 -8.76 -16.01
N ASN A 3 8.87 -9.61 -16.88
CA ASN A 3 7.72 -10.45 -16.58
C ASN A 3 8.04 -11.92 -16.88
N LEU A 4 7.43 -12.83 -16.13
CA LEU A 4 7.40 -14.25 -16.50
C LEU A 4 6.27 -14.44 -17.52
N LYS A 5 6.60 -14.95 -18.71
CA LYS A 5 5.63 -15.28 -19.76
C LYS A 5 5.51 -16.78 -19.91
N VAL A 6 4.28 -17.27 -19.96
CA VAL A 6 3.97 -18.69 -19.94
C VAL A 6 2.95 -18.98 -21.02
N LYS A 7 3.30 -19.85 -21.96
CA LYS A 7 2.39 -20.28 -23.01
C LYS A 7 1.48 -21.40 -22.47
N LYS A 8 0.16 -21.21 -22.58
CA LYS A 8 -0.84 -22.21 -22.21
C LYS A 8 -1.81 -22.37 -23.38
N GLY A 9 -1.57 -23.38 -24.21
CA GLY A 9 -2.26 -23.49 -25.50
C GLY A 9 -1.95 -22.29 -26.40
N ASN A 10 -2.98 -21.57 -26.84
CA ASN A 10 -2.84 -20.37 -27.65
C ASN A 10 -2.66 -19.08 -26.82
N ASP A 11 -2.83 -19.14 -25.50
CA ASP A 11 -2.73 -17.98 -24.63
C ASP A 11 -1.29 -17.77 -24.11
N THR A 12 -0.91 -16.51 -23.92
CA THR A 12 0.30 -16.12 -23.19
C THR A 12 -0.08 -15.45 -21.88
N LEU A 13 0.18 -16.13 -20.77
CA LEU A 13 -0.03 -15.59 -19.42
C LEU A 13 1.20 -14.80 -18.99
N THR A 14 0.98 -13.63 -18.41
CA THR A 14 2.04 -12.73 -17.95
C THR A 14 1.94 -12.55 -16.44
N PHE A 15 3.05 -12.77 -15.74
CA PHE A 15 3.17 -12.55 -14.30
C PHE A 15 4.25 -11.51 -14.05
N GLY A 16 3.90 -10.43 -13.34
CA GLY A 16 4.82 -9.34 -13.07
C GLY A 16 5.91 -9.74 -12.09
N LEU A 17 7.11 -9.22 -12.31
CA LEU A 17 8.19 -9.24 -11.33
C LEU A 17 8.48 -7.81 -10.87
N THR A 18 8.92 -7.67 -9.64
CA THR A 18 9.45 -6.42 -9.09
C THR A 18 10.89 -6.62 -8.64
N ASP A 19 11.71 -5.58 -8.71
CA ASP A 19 13.05 -5.56 -8.14
C ASP A 19 13.08 -5.04 -6.69
N ASN A 20 11.93 -4.62 -6.14
CA ASN A 20 11.80 -4.24 -4.74
C ASN A 20 11.18 -5.37 -3.91
N VAL A 21 11.94 -5.92 -2.98
CA VAL A 21 11.49 -7.04 -2.14
C VAL A 21 10.30 -6.67 -1.24
N ARG A 22 10.14 -5.39 -0.86
CA ARG A 22 9.06 -4.93 0.01
C ARG A 22 7.71 -4.91 -0.71
N ASP A 23 7.69 -4.84 -2.04
CA ASP A 23 6.48 -4.89 -2.84
C ASP A 23 5.76 -6.24 -2.72
N VAL A 24 6.47 -7.35 -2.55
CA VAL A 24 5.90 -8.72 -2.58
C VAL A 24 5.55 -9.30 -1.20
N GLY A 25 6.08 -8.71 -0.12
CA GLY A 25 5.96 -9.25 1.24
C GLY A 25 6.75 -10.55 1.47
N ASP A 26 6.39 -11.30 2.51
CA ASP A 26 7.16 -12.47 2.97
C ASP A 26 6.99 -13.72 2.09
N ARG A 27 5.81 -13.90 1.50
CA ARG A 27 5.50 -15.04 0.62
C ARG A 27 5.92 -14.71 -0.81
N ARG A 28 7.15 -15.06 -1.18
CA ARG A 28 7.74 -14.70 -2.47
C ARG A 28 8.65 -15.77 -3.07
N LEU A 29 8.84 -15.70 -4.39
CA LEU A 29 9.95 -16.34 -5.09
C LEU A 29 10.97 -15.30 -5.53
N THR A 30 12.23 -15.72 -5.60
CA THR A 30 13.33 -14.89 -6.12
C THR A 30 13.85 -15.49 -7.42
N PHE A 31 14.00 -14.64 -8.43
CA PHE A 31 14.59 -14.94 -9.72
C PHE A 31 15.88 -14.12 -9.87
N VAL A 32 16.89 -14.69 -10.51
CA VAL A 32 18.11 -13.97 -10.89
C VAL A 32 18.15 -13.89 -12.40
N ILE A 33 18.06 -12.68 -12.95
CA ILE A 33 18.04 -12.42 -14.40
C ILE A 33 19.14 -11.41 -14.70
N GLY A 34 20.15 -11.83 -15.47
CA GLY A 34 21.31 -10.98 -15.79
C GLY A 34 22.04 -10.47 -14.54
N GLY A 35 22.16 -11.30 -13.50
CA GLY A 35 22.81 -10.94 -12.23
C GLY A 35 21.97 -10.10 -11.26
N LYS A 36 20.81 -9.57 -11.68
CA LYS A 36 19.90 -8.80 -10.83
C LYS A 36 18.79 -9.68 -10.25
N LYS A 37 18.44 -9.45 -8.98
CA LYS A 37 17.33 -10.14 -8.29
C LYS A 37 15.99 -9.50 -8.65
N TYR A 38 15.01 -10.36 -8.87
CA TYR A 38 13.62 -10.00 -9.10
C TYR A 38 12.72 -10.92 -8.27
N TYR A 39 11.55 -10.44 -7.92
CA TYR A 39 10.66 -11.09 -6.97
C TYR A 39 9.26 -11.26 -7.56
N ALA A 40 8.69 -12.44 -7.36
CA ALA A 40 7.29 -12.72 -7.64
C ALA A 40 6.55 -12.99 -6.34
N ARG A 41 5.31 -12.50 -6.22
CA ARG A 41 4.47 -12.75 -5.04
C ARG A 41 3.81 -14.12 -5.11
N LEU A 42 3.83 -14.84 -4.00
CA LEU A 42 3.06 -16.05 -3.79
C LEU A 42 1.76 -15.73 -3.05
N GLY A 43 0.67 -16.39 -3.46
CA GLY A 43 -0.63 -16.27 -2.82
C GLY A 43 -1.46 -17.52 -3.00
N ASP A 44 -2.64 -17.51 -2.37
CA ASP A 44 -3.57 -18.65 -2.33
C ASP A 44 -4.56 -18.63 -3.49
N THR A 45 -4.73 -17.47 -4.15
CA THR A 45 -5.55 -17.35 -5.36
C THR A 45 -4.94 -18.22 -6.46
N LYS A 46 -5.72 -19.18 -6.95
CA LYS A 46 -5.29 -20.11 -7.99
C LYS A 46 -4.93 -19.35 -9.26
N THR A 47 -3.70 -19.53 -9.73
CA THR A 47 -3.25 -19.09 -11.05
C THR A 47 -2.69 -20.27 -11.82
N ALA A 48 -2.30 -20.05 -13.08
CA ALA A 48 -1.70 -21.11 -13.89
C ALA A 48 -0.31 -21.55 -13.38
N PHE A 49 0.37 -20.73 -12.57
CA PHE A 49 1.71 -21.03 -12.08
C PHE A 49 1.68 -21.54 -10.64
N VAL A 50 1.66 -22.87 -10.49
CA VAL A 50 1.79 -23.57 -9.20
C VAL A 50 3.27 -23.76 -8.91
N VAL A 51 3.73 -23.28 -7.76
CA VAL A 51 5.17 -23.23 -7.47
C VAL A 51 5.58 -24.28 -6.47
N GLN A 52 4.80 -24.43 -5.40
CA GLN A 52 5.25 -25.16 -4.23
C GLN A 52 4.07 -25.89 -3.59
N ARG A 53 4.22 -27.22 -3.41
CA ARG A 53 3.47 -27.95 -2.40
C ARG A 53 4.16 -27.66 -1.07
N THR A 54 3.46 -27.05 -0.13
CA THR A 54 3.91 -26.96 1.25
C THR A 54 3.90 -28.36 1.88
N SER A 55 4.60 -28.54 3.00
CA SER A 55 4.68 -29.84 3.68
C SER A 55 3.32 -30.43 4.10
N ASN A 56 2.30 -29.58 4.25
CA ASN A 56 0.92 -29.98 4.52
C ASN A 56 0.06 -30.19 3.24
N GLY A 57 0.68 -30.19 2.06
CA GLY A 57 0.00 -30.42 0.77
C GLY A 57 -0.67 -29.20 0.13
N ASN A 58 -0.66 -28.02 0.78
CA ASN A 58 -1.21 -26.80 0.19
C ASN A 58 -0.37 -26.32 -1.01
N LYS A 59 -1.02 -25.66 -1.96
CA LYS A 59 -0.37 -25.12 -3.16
C LYS A 59 -0.24 -23.61 -3.05
N ASN A 60 0.96 -23.10 -3.28
CA ASN A 60 1.20 -21.68 -3.50
C ASN A 60 1.22 -21.37 -5.00
N TYR A 61 0.63 -20.24 -5.38
CA TYR A 61 0.50 -19.80 -6.77
C TYR A 61 1.20 -18.45 -6.98
N ILE A 62 1.90 -18.29 -8.11
CA ILE A 62 2.42 -16.95 -8.49
C ILE A 62 1.24 -16.05 -8.82
N GLN A 63 1.19 -14.89 -8.18
CA GLN A 63 0.16 -13.88 -8.41
C GLN A 63 0.50 -13.07 -9.68
N THR A 64 -0.53 -12.67 -10.44
CA THR A 64 -0.34 -11.91 -11.68
C THR A 64 0.32 -10.56 -11.43
N SER A 65 -0.12 -9.83 -10.40
CA SER A 65 0.57 -8.66 -9.86
C SER A 65 1.52 -9.06 -8.72
N PRO A 66 2.78 -8.59 -8.76
CA PRO A 66 3.73 -8.82 -7.68
C PRO A 66 3.43 -7.94 -6.45
N ILE A 67 2.58 -6.92 -6.59
CA ILE A 67 2.34 -5.94 -5.52
C ILE A 67 1.42 -6.52 -4.45
N SER A 68 1.87 -6.45 -3.20
CA SER A 68 1.14 -6.75 -1.98
C SER A 68 0.95 -5.48 -1.18
N PHE A 69 -0.21 -4.84 -1.33
CA PHE A 69 -0.57 -3.69 -0.53
C PHE A 69 -1.89 -3.94 0.19
N LYS A 70 -1.92 -3.64 1.49
CA LYS A 70 -3.15 -3.58 2.27
C LYS A 70 -3.45 -2.10 2.54
N PRO A 71 -4.72 -1.67 2.46
CA PRO A 71 -5.07 -0.32 2.88
C PRO A 71 -4.52 -0.01 4.26
N TRP A 72 -3.93 1.17 4.39
CA TRP A 72 -3.40 1.65 5.65
C TRP A 72 -4.43 2.59 6.28
N GLY A 73 -4.56 2.51 7.60
CA GLY A 73 -5.50 3.33 8.34
C GLY A 73 -4.93 3.80 9.67
N TRP A 74 -5.36 4.98 10.09
CA TRP A 74 -5.11 5.55 11.40
C TRP A 74 -6.38 6.23 11.89
N SER A 75 -6.67 6.14 13.19
CA SER A 75 -7.78 6.90 13.78
C SER A 75 -7.59 7.15 15.27
N LYS A 76 -7.93 8.35 15.73
CA LYS A 76 -7.94 8.74 17.15
C LYS A 76 -8.91 9.88 17.40
N TYR A 77 -9.39 9.98 18.64
CA TYR A 77 -10.06 11.21 19.08
C TYR A 77 -9.06 12.37 19.13
N PRO A 78 -9.51 13.62 18.87
CA PRO A 78 -8.64 14.79 18.88
C PRO A 78 -7.88 14.98 20.20
N THR A 79 -8.49 14.60 21.32
CA THR A 79 -7.91 14.67 22.67
C THR A 79 -6.76 13.68 22.89
N ASP A 80 -6.68 12.63 22.09
CA ASP A 80 -5.67 11.58 22.20
C ASP A 80 -4.45 11.86 21.31
N VAL A 81 -4.53 12.86 20.43
CA VAL A 81 -3.42 13.28 19.55
C VAL A 81 -2.44 14.12 20.36
N ARG A 82 -1.22 13.61 20.53
CA ARG A 82 -0.17 14.29 21.30
C ARG A 82 0.79 15.03 20.38
N GLY A 83 0.69 16.35 20.34
CA GLY A 83 1.55 17.19 19.51
C GLY A 83 1.36 16.88 18.01
N THR A 84 2.46 16.66 17.30
CA THR A 84 2.42 16.13 15.92
C THR A 84 2.80 14.66 15.94
N GLU A 85 1.84 13.80 15.61
CA GLU A 85 2.09 12.38 15.40
C GLU A 85 2.63 12.16 14.01
N LYS A 86 3.77 11.48 13.91
CA LYS A 86 4.43 11.15 12.65
C LYS A 86 4.40 9.65 12.43
N MET A 87 3.99 9.25 11.24
CA MET A 87 3.92 7.86 10.80
C MET A 87 4.63 7.72 9.46
N PHE A 88 5.23 6.56 9.23
CA PHE A 88 5.85 6.22 7.95
C PHE A 88 5.10 5.05 7.32
N VAL A 89 4.61 5.25 6.10
CA VAL A 89 3.79 4.26 5.38
C VAL A 89 4.51 3.87 4.11
N TYR A 90 4.83 2.59 3.98
CA TYR A 90 5.40 2.05 2.74
C TYR A 90 4.32 1.95 1.66
N LEU A 91 4.53 2.65 0.55
CA LEU A 91 3.67 2.56 -0.62
C LEU A 91 4.48 1.99 -1.80
N PRO A 92 4.10 0.82 -2.32
CA PRO A 92 4.58 0.35 -3.62
C PRO A 92 4.31 1.36 -4.74
N LYS A 93 5.03 1.28 -5.87
CA LYS A 93 4.68 2.03 -7.08
C LYS A 93 3.18 1.83 -7.43
N GLY A 94 2.50 2.92 -7.75
CA GLY A 94 1.11 2.89 -8.22
C GLY A 94 0.34 4.18 -7.93
N ARG A 95 -0.95 4.15 -8.20
CA ARG A 95 -1.91 5.21 -7.89
C ARG A 95 -2.61 4.93 -6.56
N TYR A 96 -2.79 5.96 -5.76
CA TYR A 96 -3.36 5.91 -4.42
C TYR A 96 -4.45 6.96 -4.24
N ARG A 97 -5.36 6.67 -3.32
CA ARG A 97 -6.30 7.63 -2.75
C ARG A 97 -6.05 7.73 -1.25
N ALA A 98 -5.81 8.96 -0.78
CA ALA A 98 -5.84 9.29 0.63
C ALA A 98 -7.17 9.96 0.95
N ALA A 99 -7.83 9.50 2.01
CA ALA A 99 -9.02 10.13 2.56
C ALA A 99 -8.77 10.49 4.02
N VAL A 100 -9.23 11.68 4.42
CA VAL A 100 -9.18 12.13 5.81
C VAL A 100 -10.58 12.49 6.28
N TYR A 101 -10.85 12.20 7.55
CA TYR A 101 -12.13 12.50 8.17
C TYR A 101 -11.93 13.20 9.51
N ALA A 102 -12.73 14.24 9.72
CA ALA A 102 -12.93 14.93 10.99
C ALA A 102 -14.45 15.17 11.14
N ILE A 103 -14.90 16.43 11.22
CA ILE A 103 -16.34 16.73 11.13
C ILE A 103 -16.91 16.55 9.72
N SER A 104 -16.05 16.53 8.71
CA SER A 104 -16.35 16.25 7.31
C SER A 104 -15.25 15.35 6.73
N GLY A 105 -15.45 14.87 5.50
CA GLY A 105 -14.45 14.09 4.77
C GLY A 105 -13.86 14.89 3.61
N ASP A 106 -12.58 14.68 3.33
CA ASP A 106 -11.93 15.11 2.09
C ASP A 106 -10.99 14.02 1.57
N SER A 107 -10.68 14.02 0.28
CA SER A 107 -9.79 13.04 -0.32
C SER A 107 -8.93 13.62 -1.42
N ASN A 108 -7.81 12.96 -1.68
CA ASN A 108 -6.92 13.30 -2.78
C ASN A 108 -6.29 12.05 -3.37
N GLU A 109 -6.22 12.02 -4.70
CA GLU A 109 -5.48 11.00 -5.42
C GLU A 109 -4.06 11.47 -5.73
N PHE A 110 -3.11 10.53 -5.66
CA PHE A 110 -1.70 10.81 -5.95
C PHE A 110 -1.01 9.56 -6.50
N THR A 111 0.15 9.76 -7.12
CA THR A 111 0.93 8.69 -7.77
C THR A 111 2.28 8.55 -7.09
N ILE A 112 2.63 7.32 -6.77
CA ILE A 112 3.96 6.91 -6.33
C ILE A 112 4.68 6.33 -7.54
N THR A 113 5.65 7.07 -8.08
CA THR A 113 6.41 6.67 -9.28
C THR A 113 7.43 5.56 -9.01
N GLU A 114 7.97 5.55 -7.79
CA GLU A 114 8.90 4.54 -7.26
C GLU A 114 8.50 4.19 -5.83
N SER A 115 8.53 2.90 -5.48
CA SER A 115 8.12 2.43 -4.16
C SER A 115 8.95 3.10 -3.05
N LYS A 116 8.29 3.77 -2.10
CA LYS A 116 8.94 4.54 -1.03
C LYS A 116 8.14 4.48 0.27
N ASP A 117 8.78 4.83 1.39
CA ASP A 117 8.06 5.23 2.60
C ASP A 117 7.63 6.69 2.44
N ILE A 118 6.36 6.98 2.70
CA ILE A 118 5.84 8.35 2.80
C ILE A 118 5.68 8.74 4.26
N GLU A 119 5.84 10.04 4.55
CA GLU A 119 5.51 10.60 5.86
C GLU A 119 4.02 10.96 5.89
N VAL A 120 3.36 10.53 6.96
CA VAL A 120 1.98 10.87 7.30
C VAL A 120 1.99 11.54 8.66
N ASN A 121 1.46 12.76 8.74
CA ASN A 121 1.41 13.53 9.97
C ASN A 121 -0.01 13.92 10.34
N VAL A 122 -0.31 13.88 11.63
CA VAL A 122 -1.52 14.47 12.19
C VAL A 122 -1.16 15.33 13.39
N SER A 123 -1.70 16.53 13.45
CA SER A 123 -1.65 17.37 14.64
C SER A 123 -3.01 17.98 14.92
N VAL A 124 -3.25 18.28 16.20
CA VAL A 124 -4.46 18.97 16.65
C VAL A 124 -4.03 20.26 17.33
N SER A 125 -4.67 21.36 16.94
CA SER A 125 -4.57 22.65 17.61
C SER A 125 -5.87 22.92 18.34
N THR A 126 -5.77 23.26 19.62
CA THR A 126 -6.92 23.61 20.47
C THR A 126 -6.98 25.12 20.64
N GLY A 127 -8.20 25.66 20.62
CA GLY A 127 -8.49 27.09 20.72
C GLY A 127 -9.99 27.31 20.76
N LEU A 128 -10.46 28.51 20.41
CA LEU A 128 -11.90 28.77 20.29
C LEU A 128 -12.59 27.81 19.31
N ILE A 129 -11.85 27.42 18.26
CA ILE A 129 -12.23 26.37 17.30
C ILE A 129 -11.04 25.42 17.20
N SER A 130 -11.25 24.16 17.56
CA SER A 130 -10.23 23.12 17.42
C SER A 130 -10.09 22.70 15.96
N LYS A 131 -8.85 22.48 15.52
CA LYS A 131 -8.54 22.07 14.15
C LYS A 131 -7.55 20.92 14.12
N ALA A 132 -7.80 19.95 13.25
CA ALA A 132 -6.85 18.91 12.88
C ALA A 132 -6.13 19.30 11.59
N THR A 133 -4.81 19.12 11.54
CA THR A 133 -4.01 19.20 10.32
C THR A 133 -3.52 17.82 9.95
N PHE A 134 -3.86 17.37 8.75
CA PHE A 134 -3.37 16.16 8.11
C PHE A 134 -2.33 16.54 7.06
N ASN A 135 -1.23 15.78 6.99
CA ASN A 135 -0.27 15.89 5.90
C ASN A 135 0.09 14.48 5.42
N ILE A 136 -0.14 14.18 4.14
CA ILE A 136 0.09 12.86 3.54
C ILE A 136 0.90 13.07 2.26
N ASP A 137 2.19 12.74 2.28
CA ASP A 137 3.10 12.90 1.13
C ASP A 137 3.02 14.29 0.46
N GLY A 138 2.99 15.37 1.27
CA GLY A 138 2.89 16.75 0.78
C GLY A 138 1.47 17.26 0.56
N TRP A 139 0.46 16.39 0.58
CA TRP A 139 -0.94 16.79 0.61
C TRP A 139 -1.34 17.25 2.01
N ARG A 140 -1.44 18.57 2.20
CA ARG A 140 -1.90 19.17 3.48
C ARG A 140 -3.39 19.45 3.46
N ARG A 141 -4.10 19.04 4.52
CA ARG A 141 -5.50 19.40 4.79
C ARG A 141 -5.71 19.81 6.23
N GLU A 142 -6.37 20.94 6.42
CA GLU A 142 -6.76 21.46 7.73
C GLU A 142 -8.27 21.44 7.83
N MET A 143 -8.80 20.87 8.92
CA MET A 143 -10.23 20.67 9.10
C MET A 143 -10.62 21.03 10.53
N MET A 144 -11.80 21.61 10.70
CA MET A 144 -12.37 21.77 12.04
C MET A 144 -12.60 20.40 12.66
N THR A 145 -12.45 20.30 13.97
CA THR A 145 -12.72 19.07 14.73
C THR A 145 -13.46 19.38 16.02
N LYS A 146 -14.42 18.52 16.38
CA LYS A 146 -15.19 18.62 17.63
C LYS A 146 -15.69 17.24 18.00
N ASP A 147 -15.09 16.63 19.03
CA ASP A 147 -15.47 15.34 19.62
C ASP A 147 -15.64 14.17 18.61
N SER A 148 -15.29 14.39 17.34
CA SER A 148 -15.38 13.46 16.23
C SER A 148 -14.05 12.73 16.08
N ASN A 149 -14.11 11.41 15.94
CA ASN A 149 -12.93 10.60 15.67
C ASN A 149 -12.25 11.11 14.38
N LEU A 150 -10.96 11.40 14.47
CA LEU A 150 -10.14 11.72 13.31
C LEU A 150 -9.74 10.42 12.64
N SER A 151 -9.73 10.37 11.32
CA SER A 151 -9.19 9.21 10.63
C SER A 151 -8.49 9.55 9.32
N ILE A 152 -7.55 8.69 8.95
CA ILE A 152 -6.88 8.67 7.66
C ILE A 152 -7.04 7.27 7.09
N GLN A 153 -7.33 7.19 5.80
CA GLN A 153 -7.29 5.95 5.02
C GLN A 153 -6.46 6.18 3.76
N ILE A 154 -5.52 5.27 3.49
CA ILE A 154 -4.73 5.25 2.25
C ILE A 154 -4.97 3.92 1.57
N GLU A 155 -5.47 3.96 0.35
CA GLU A 155 -5.72 2.77 -0.45
C GLU A 155 -5.07 2.87 -1.83
N ARG A 156 -4.63 1.72 -2.36
CA ARG A 156 -4.10 1.64 -3.72
C ARG A 156 -5.26 1.45 -4.68
N ILE A 157 -5.40 2.37 -5.62
CA ILE A 157 -6.51 2.41 -6.59
C ILE A 157 -6.08 1.97 -8.00
N GLY A 158 -4.78 1.78 -8.25
CA GLY A 158 -4.29 1.33 -9.54
C GLY A 158 -2.77 1.23 -9.62
N GLU A 159 -2.29 0.76 -10.78
CA GLU A 159 -0.91 0.96 -11.23
C GLU A 159 -0.70 2.36 -11.83
#